data_AF-A0A920F287-F1
#
_entry.id   AF-A0A920F287-F1
#
_cell.length_a   1.000
_cell.length_b   1.000
_cell.length_c   1.000
_cell.angle_alpha   90.00
_cell.angle_beta   90.00
_cell.angle_gamma   90.00
#
_symmetry.space_group_name_H-M   'P 1'
#
loop_
_entity.id
_entity.type
_entity.pdbx_description
1 polymer ?
#
loop_
_entity_poly.entity_id
_entity_poly.type
_entity_poly.pdbx_seq_one_letter_code
_entity_poly.pdbx_strand_id
1 'polypeptide(L)'
;MKSIFSSRRSIFPIQFSDKEITDTQLNELFEAANWAPTHRRTEPWRFKVFRGDKKTELSHFLVDAYTNTTPKFSKRKSKSILRKSTCLSSCFDLYETR
;
A
#
# COMPACT_ATOMS: atom_id res chain seq x y z
N MET A 1 2.86 14.87 21.52
CA MET A 1 2.34 13.51 21.27
C MET A 1 0.86 13.51 20.86
N LYS A 2 -0.08 14.08 21.63
CA LYS A 2 -1.51 14.19 21.25
C LYS A 2 -1.76 14.77 19.85
N SER A 3 -0.99 15.79 19.47
CA SER A 3 -1.11 16.47 18.16
C SER A 3 -0.94 15.54 16.96
N ILE A 4 0.00 14.59 17.01
CA ILE A 4 0.28 13.64 15.91
C ILE A 4 -0.90 12.68 15.71
N PHE A 5 -1.44 12.15 16.81
CA PHE A 5 -2.58 11.24 16.74
C PHE A 5 -3.86 11.96 16.31
N SER A 6 -4.07 13.18 16.78
CA SER A 6 -5.25 13.97 16.43
C SER A 6 -5.21 14.52 15.00
N SER A 7 -4.03 14.71 14.40
CA SER A 7 -3.88 15.20 13.03
C SER A 7 -3.93 14.10 11.97
N ARG A 8 -3.65 12.84 12.32
CA ARG A 8 -3.70 11.71 11.37
C ARG A 8 -5.10 11.59 10.74
N ARG A 9 -5.15 11.52 9.41
CA ARG A 9 -6.38 11.29 8.62
C ARG A 9 -6.13 10.20 7.59
N SER A 10 -7.20 9.54 7.15
CA SER A 10 -7.15 8.63 6.00
C SER A 10 -7.19 9.46 4.73
N ILE A 11 -6.16 9.35 3.89
CA ILE A 11 -6.04 10.05 2.61
C ILE A 11 -6.42 9.09 1.48
N PHE A 12 -7.25 9.54 0.54
CA PHE A 12 -7.72 8.71 -0.58
C PHE A 12 -6.81 8.84 -1.81
N PRO A 13 -6.80 7.84 -2.73
CA PRO A 13 -5.89 7.84 -3.88
C PRO A 13 -5.93 9.08 -4.77
N ILE A 14 -7.08 9.75 -4.89
CA ILE A 14 -7.21 10.98 -5.69
C ILE A 14 -6.50 12.20 -5.07
N GLN A 15 -6.11 12.09 -3.80
CA GLN A 15 -5.45 13.16 -3.04
C GLN A 15 -3.94 12.90 -2.88
N PHE A 16 -3.42 11.78 -3.37
CA PHE A 16 -1.98 11.54 -3.37
C PHE A 16 -1.31 12.43 -4.39
N SER A 17 -0.08 12.85 -4.07
CA SER A 17 0.78 13.55 -5.00
C SER A 17 1.55 12.53 -5.85
N ASP A 18 2.02 12.97 -7.01
CA ASP A 18 2.88 12.17 -7.90
C ASP A 18 4.32 12.06 -7.36
N LYS A 19 4.60 12.62 -6.18
CA LYS A 19 5.92 12.57 -5.56
C LYS A 19 6.18 11.16 -5.02
N GLU A 20 7.34 10.62 -5.36
CA GLU A 20 7.80 9.36 -4.79
C GLU A 20 8.35 9.54 -3.37
N ILE A 21 8.14 8.52 -2.55
CA ILE A 21 8.69 8.44 -1.19
C ILE A 21 10.07 7.79 -1.30
N THR A 22 11.08 8.42 -0.69
CA THR A 22 12.45 7.90 -0.69
C THR A 22 12.58 6.68 0.20
N ASP A 23 13.58 5.84 -0.07
CA ASP A 23 13.80 4.63 0.73
C ASP A 23 14.19 4.95 2.17
N THR A 24 14.90 6.05 2.40
CA THR A 24 15.21 6.55 3.75
C THR A 24 13.94 6.82 4.56
N GLN A 25 12.95 7.50 3.97
CA GLN A 25 11.67 7.80 4.63
C GLN A 25 10.85 6.53 4.90
N LEU A 26 10.90 5.54 4.01
CA LEU A 26 10.24 4.26 4.21
C LEU A 26 10.90 3.43 5.31
N ASN A 27 12.23 3.42 5.35
CA ASN A 27 12.97 2.69 6.37
C ASN A 27 12.70 3.27 7.77
N GLU A 28 12.68 4.60 7.93
CA GLU A 28 12.28 5.23 9.18
C GLU A 28 10.86 4.83 9.61
N LEU A 29 9.93 4.73 8.65
CA LEU A 29 8.55 4.31 8.92
C LEU A 29 8.46 2.83 9.32
N PHE A 30 9.20 1.95 8.65
CA PHE A 30 9.24 0.53 8.98
C PHE A 30 9.92 0.27 10.32
N GLU A 31 11.00 1.00 10.64
CA GLU A 31 11.61 0.96 11.97
C GLU A 31 10.59 1.35 13.05
N ALA A 32 9.85 2.44 12.86
CA ALA A 32 8.80 2.84 13.78
C ALA A 32 7.68 1.77 13.91
N ALA A 33 7.33 1.10 12.82
CA ALA A 33 6.34 0.02 12.81
C ALA A 33 6.83 -1.23 13.56
N ASN A 34 8.12 -1.56 13.48
CA ASN A 34 8.72 -2.70 14.17
C ASN A 34 8.68 -2.58 15.70
N TRP A 35 8.57 -1.37 16.24
CA TRP A 35 8.42 -1.14 17.69
C TRP A 35 7.02 -1.47 18.24
N ALA A 36 6.09 -1.92 17.39
CA ALA A 36 4.79 -2.37 17.85
C ALA A 36 4.91 -3.60 18.78
N PRO A 37 4.21 -3.65 19.93
CA PRO A 37 4.31 -4.79 20.83
C PRO A 37 3.66 -6.03 20.22
N THR A 38 4.33 -7.18 20.36
CA THR A 38 3.78 -8.48 19.95
C THR A 38 3.86 -9.49 21.08
N HIS A 39 2.84 -10.35 21.15
CA HIS A 39 2.89 -11.51 22.04
C HIS A 39 4.07 -12.40 21.64
N ARG A 40 4.88 -12.81 22.63
CA ARG A 40 6.09 -13.63 22.44
C ARG A 40 7.17 -13.01 21.52
N ARG A 41 7.11 -11.70 21.24
CA ARG A 41 8.07 -11.00 20.36
C ARG A 41 8.27 -11.68 19.00
N THR A 42 7.18 -12.19 18.41
CA THR A 42 7.27 -12.93 17.15
C THR A 42 7.39 -12.03 15.92
N GLU A 43 7.12 -10.72 16.05
CA GLU A 43 7.28 -9.71 14.99
C GLU A 43 6.80 -10.22 13.61
N PRO A 44 5.53 -10.66 13.49
CA PRO A 44 5.09 -11.49 12.35
C PRO A 44 4.81 -10.67 11.08
N TRP A 45 4.94 -9.35 11.12
CA TRP A 45 4.65 -8.49 9.97
C TRP A 45 5.68 -8.69 8.87
N ARG A 46 5.20 -8.69 7.62
CA ARG A 46 6.03 -8.74 6.42
C ARG A 46 5.58 -7.63 5.50
N PHE A 47 6.47 -6.68 5.24
CA PHE A 47 6.18 -5.52 4.40
C PHE A 47 6.59 -5.83 2.96
N LYS A 48 5.61 -5.85 2.05
CA LYS A 48 5.86 -5.90 0.59
C LYS A 48 5.47 -4.58 -0.01
N VAL A 49 6.42 -3.90 -0.62
CA VAL A 49 6.16 -2.59 -1.23
C VAL A 49 6.05 -2.76 -2.74
N PHE A 50 4.89 -2.37 -3.32
CA PHE A 50 4.62 -2.47 -4.76
C PHE A 50 4.56 -1.11 -5.40
N ARG A 51 5.22 -1.01 -6.55
CA ARG A 51 5.90 0.23 -6.81
C ARG A 51 6.41 0.26 -8.28
N GLY A 52 6.49 1.43 -8.94
CA GLY A 52 6.71 1.53 -10.40
C GLY A 52 5.73 0.69 -11.25
N ASP A 53 6.22 0.02 -12.30
CA ASP A 53 5.43 -0.85 -13.19
C ASP A 53 4.75 -2.02 -12.46
N LYS A 54 5.29 -2.47 -11.32
CA LYS A 54 4.67 -3.50 -10.48
C LYS A 54 3.33 -3.07 -9.90
N LYS A 55 3.05 -1.75 -9.81
CA LYS A 55 1.71 -1.28 -9.46
C LYS A 55 0.71 -1.55 -10.56
N THR A 56 1.11 -1.38 -11.81
CA THR A 56 0.25 -1.67 -12.97
C THR A 56 -0.04 -3.16 -13.03
N GLU A 57 0.97 -4.00 -12.84
CA GLU A 57 0.79 -5.46 -12.74
C GLU A 57 -0.18 -5.85 -11.61
N LEU A 58 -0.01 -5.28 -10.41
CA LEU A 58 -0.92 -5.48 -9.29
C LEU A 58 -2.34 -4.98 -9.62
N SER A 59 -2.47 -3.87 -10.34
CA SER A 59 -3.76 -3.30 -10.76
C SER A 59 -4.54 -4.28 -11.62
N HIS A 60 -3.88 -4.88 -12.61
CA HIS A 60 -4.47 -5.88 -13.48
C HIS A 60 -4.83 -7.14 -12.70
N PHE A 61 -3.92 -7.64 -11.86
CA PHE A 61 -4.20 -8.79 -11.00
C PHE A 61 -5.44 -8.58 -10.12
N LEU A 62 -5.61 -7.39 -9.52
CA LEU A 62 -6.77 -7.08 -8.70
C LEU A 62 -8.08 -7.02 -9.52
N VAL A 63 -8.02 -6.54 -10.77
CA VAL A 63 -9.18 -6.56 -11.67
C VAL A 63 -9.54 -7.98 -12.05
N ASP A 64 -8.56 -8.79 -12.43
CA ASP A 64 -8.76 -10.18 -12.85
C ASP A 64 -9.33 -11.02 -11.70
N ALA A 65 -8.77 -10.87 -10.50
CA ALA A 65 -9.29 -11.51 -9.29
C ALA A 65 -10.74 -11.09 -9.02
N TYR A 66 -11.07 -9.81 -9.20
CA TYR A 66 -12.43 -9.31 -9.02
C TYR A 66 -13.40 -9.89 -10.05
N THR A 67 -13.02 -9.94 -11.32
CA THR A 67 -13.87 -10.48 -12.39
C THR A 67 -14.07 -11.98 -12.24
N ASN A 68 -13.06 -12.72 -11.78
CA ASN A 68 -13.13 -14.17 -11.63
C ASN A 68 -13.95 -14.61 -10.41
N THR A 69 -13.93 -13.82 -9.33
CA THR A 69 -14.65 -14.15 -8.08
C THR A 69 -16.10 -13.65 -8.06
N THR A 70 -16.42 -12.64 -8.87
CA THR A 70 -17.74 -11.98 -8.83
C THR A 70 -18.58 -12.30 -10.07
N PRO A 71 -19.67 -13.09 -9.95
CA PRO A 71 -20.46 -13.53 -11.11
C PRO A 71 -21.19 -12.40 -11.86
N LYS A 72 -21.51 -11.29 -11.20
CA LYS A 72 -22.01 -10.05 -11.83
C LYS A 72 -21.08 -8.91 -11.50
N PHE A 73 -20.01 -8.76 -12.27
CA PHE A 73 -19.04 -7.69 -12.08
C PHE A 73 -19.43 -6.41 -12.82
N SER A 74 -19.06 -5.25 -12.27
CA SER A 74 -19.30 -3.95 -12.89
C SER A 74 -18.05 -3.43 -13.60
N LYS A 75 -18.21 -3.01 -14.87
CA LYS A 75 -17.13 -2.35 -15.63
C LYS A 75 -16.64 -1.06 -14.95
N ARG A 76 -17.54 -0.31 -14.31
CA ARG A 76 -17.20 0.92 -13.56
C ARG A 76 -16.29 0.62 -12.38
N LYS A 77 -16.58 -0.47 -11.65
CA LYS A 77 -15.78 -0.88 -10.49
C LYS A 77 -14.38 -1.32 -10.93
N SER A 78 -14.28 -2.09 -12.00
CA SER A 78 -13.00 -2.52 -12.60
C SER A 78 -12.13 -1.32 -13.00
N LYS A 79 -12.72 -0.35 -13.72
CA LYS A 79 -12.02 0.90 -14.08
C LYS A 79 -11.60 1.72 -12.85
N SER A 80 -12.43 1.72 -11.80
CA SER A 80 -12.08 2.38 -10.54
C SER A 80 -10.94 1.68 -9.80
N ILE A 81 -10.78 0.37 -9.92
CA ILE A 81 -9.67 -0.37 -9.32
C ILE A 81 -8.38 0.07 -10.01
N LEU A 82 -8.31 -0.05 -11.34
CA LEU A 82 -7.16 0.38 -12.15
C LEU A 82 -6.70 1.80 -11.80
N ARG A 83 -7.64 2.76 -11.78
CA ARG A 83 -7.30 4.16 -11.54
C ARG A 83 -6.72 4.40 -10.14
N LYS A 84 -7.23 3.70 -9.12
CA LYS A 84 -6.80 3.89 -7.74
C LYS A 84 -5.41 3.33 -7.50
N SER A 85 -5.09 2.20 -8.13
CA SER A 85 -3.81 1.53 -7.97
C SER A 85 -2.67 2.24 -8.72
N THR A 86 -2.97 2.93 -9.83
CA THR A 86 -1.98 3.76 -10.55
C THR A 86 -1.63 5.07 -9.83
N CYS A 87 -2.57 5.69 -9.10
CA CYS A 87 -2.31 6.94 -8.35
C CYS A 87 -1.49 6.76 -7.05
N LEU A 88 -1.06 5.55 -6.72
CA LEU A 88 -0.18 5.31 -5.57
C LEU A 88 1.26 5.47 -6.07
N SER A 89 2.08 6.31 -5.45
CA SER A 89 3.51 6.46 -5.78
C SER A 89 4.38 5.53 -4.91
N SER A 90 5.67 5.37 -5.26
CA SER A 90 6.82 4.67 -4.57
C SER A 90 7.34 3.34 -5.27
N CYS A 91 8.64 2.82 -5.07
CA CYS A 91 9.61 1.61 -5.44
C CYS A 91 9.55 0.01 -4.99
N PHE A 92 9.71 -1.02 -5.86
CA PHE A 92 9.44 -2.45 -5.47
C PHE A 92 10.63 -3.07 -4.76
N ASP A 93 10.54 -3.25 -3.45
CA ASP A 93 11.53 -3.97 -2.66
C ASP A 93 10.84 -4.95 -1.71
N LEU A 94 11.29 -6.21 -1.74
CA LEU A 94 11.03 -7.15 -0.66
C LEU A 94 11.95 -6.76 0.50
N TYR A 95 11.45 -5.92 1.39
CA TYR A 95 12.09 -5.70 2.68
C TYR A 95 11.81 -6.92 3.57
N GLU A 96 12.72 -7.89 3.55
CA GLU A 96 12.83 -8.90 4.60
C GLU A 96 13.52 -8.22 5.80
N THR A 97 12.80 -7.32 6.49
CA THR A 97 13.32 -6.72 7.73
C THR A 97 13.15 -7.71 8.87
N ARG A 98 14.26 -8.42 9.16
CA ARG A 98 14.55 -9.27 10.33
C ARG A 98 13.69 -10.51 10.58
#